data_AF-A0A1Y3X2U9-F1
#
_entry.id   AF-A0A1Y3X2U9-F1
#
_cell.length_a   1.000
_cell.length_b   1.000
_cell.length_c   1.000
_cell.angle_alpha   90.00
_cell.angle_beta   90.00
_cell.angle_gamma   90.00
#
_symmetry.space_group_name_H-M   'P 1'
#
loop_
_entity.id
_entity.type
_entity.pdbx_description
1 polymer ?
#
loop_
_entity_poly.entity_id
_entity_poly.type
_entity_poly.pdbx_seq_one_letter_code
_entity_poly.pdbx_strand_id
1 'polypeptide(L)'
;MKELHTCELCGASLPTGQLYHFDGQELCAQCLDNHTLFCSYCGERIWESDNAGTTDTPLCQDCFDDHYVRCCRCGALVRETGAYYEESDEFDERPYCLDCFHTLSRDKPIHDYYYKP
;
A
#
# COMPACT_ATOMS: atom_id res chain seq x y z
N MET A 1 27.29 15.96 -31.60
CA MET A 1 25.97 15.37 -31.89
C MET A 1 25.29 15.16 -30.54
N LYS A 2 24.03 15.57 -30.36
CA LYS A 2 23.30 15.27 -29.12
C LYS A 2 22.69 13.89 -29.32
N GLU A 3 23.08 12.92 -28.49
CA GLU A 3 22.43 11.61 -28.45
C GLU A 3 21.00 11.83 -27.96
N LEU A 4 20.03 11.44 -28.78
CA LEU A 4 18.61 11.48 -28.49
C LEU A 4 18.19 10.06 -28.18
N HIS A 5 17.57 9.87 -27.03
CA HIS A 5 17.02 8.61 -26.59
C HIS A 5 15.49 8.74 -26.51
N THR A 6 14.80 7.61 -26.58
CA THR A 6 13.35 7.59 -26.66
C THR A 6 12.80 7.11 -25.34
N CYS A 7 11.88 7.88 -24.75
CA CYS A 7 11.17 7.47 -23.54
C CYS A 7 10.42 6.16 -23.79
N GLU A 8 10.63 5.15 -22.95
CA GLU A 8 9.99 3.84 -23.12
C GLU A 8 8.47 3.84 -22.92
N LEU A 9 7.94 4.82 -22.17
CA LEU A 9 6.51 4.94 -21.88
C LEU A 9 5.73 5.72 -22.95
N CYS A 10 6.22 6.90 -23.34
CA CYS A 10 5.49 7.78 -24.27
C CYS A 10 6.07 7.83 -25.69
N GLY A 11 7.25 7.26 -25.92
CA GLY A 11 7.92 7.28 -27.23
C GLY A 11 8.51 8.64 -27.63
N ALA A 12 8.59 9.60 -26.70
CA ALA A 12 9.18 10.91 -27.00
C ALA A 12 10.71 10.82 -27.13
N SER A 13 11.26 11.31 -28.24
CA SER A 13 12.71 11.42 -28.45
C SER A 13 13.25 12.69 -27.79
N LEU A 14 14.01 12.51 -26.72
CA LEU A 14 14.57 13.57 -25.89
C LEU A 14 16.10 13.39 -25.79
N PRO A 15 16.87 14.45 -25.57
CA PRO A 15 18.30 14.31 -25.30
C PRO A 15 18.50 13.51 -24.02
N THR A 16 19.53 12.65 -23.96
CA THR A 16 19.83 11.79 -22.80
C THR A 16 19.85 12.54 -21.47
N GLY A 17 20.32 13.81 -21.47
CA GLY A 17 20.32 14.65 -20.26
C GLY A 17 18.94 15.09 -19.75
N GLN A 18 17.86 14.79 -20.47
CA GLN A 18 16.46 15.03 -20.05
C GLN A 18 15.71 13.74 -19.72
N LEU A 19 16.36 12.58 -19.86
CA LEU A 19 15.81 11.29 -19.46
C LEU A 19 16.36 10.89 -18.10
N TYR A 20 15.51 10.23 -17.33
CA TYR A 20 15.78 9.72 -16.01
C TYR A 20 15.82 8.20 -16.11
N HIS A 21 16.90 7.63 -15.62
CA HIS A 21 17.02 6.18 -15.47
C HIS A 21 16.25 5.76 -14.23
N PHE A 22 15.18 4.99 -14.41
CA PHE A 22 14.37 4.46 -13.33
C PHE A 22 14.03 3.00 -13.63
N ASP A 23 14.35 2.12 -12.68
CA ASP A 23 14.09 0.68 -12.77
C ASP A 23 14.61 0.00 -14.06
N GLY A 24 15.77 0.45 -14.55
CA GLY A 24 16.39 -0.05 -15.78
C GLY A 24 15.83 0.54 -17.07
N GLN A 25 14.89 1.48 -17.00
CA GLN A 25 14.25 2.12 -18.15
C GLN A 25 14.62 3.61 -18.24
N GLU A 26 14.64 4.14 -19.47
CA GLU A 26 14.82 5.58 -19.71
C GLU A 26 13.48 6.29 -19.89
N LEU A 27 13.15 7.17 -18.94
CA LEU A 27 11.87 7.85 -18.86
C LEU A 27 12.04 9.36 -18.92
N CYS A 28 11.11 10.05 -19.58
CA CYS A 28 11.09 11.51 -19.47
C CYS A 28 10.60 11.95 -18.09
N ALA A 29 10.98 13.15 -17.66
CA ALA A 29 10.57 13.71 -16.36
C ALA A 29 9.05 13.61 -16.11
N GLN A 30 8.25 13.81 -17.16
CA GLN A 30 6.80 13.81 -17.07
C GLN A 30 6.20 12.41 -16.94
N CYS A 31 6.75 11.42 -17.66
CA CYS A 31 6.33 10.03 -17.49
C CYS A 31 6.78 9.50 -16.13
N LEU A 32 7.99 9.85 -15.70
CA LEU A 32 8.46 9.50 -14.36
C LEU A 32 7.50 10.06 -13.32
N ASP A 33 7.18 11.36 -13.35
CA ASP A 33 6.29 11.97 -12.36
C ASP A 33 4.85 11.43 -12.40
N ASN A 34 4.31 11.19 -13.59
CA ASN A 34 2.94 10.68 -13.73
C ASN A 34 2.79 9.20 -13.35
N HIS A 35 3.83 8.38 -13.53
CA HIS A 35 3.75 6.93 -13.33
C HIS A 35 4.48 6.44 -12.07
N THR A 36 5.15 7.32 -11.34
CA THR A 36 5.82 6.97 -10.09
C THR A 36 5.34 7.82 -8.94
N LEU A 37 5.29 7.21 -7.77
CA LEU A 37 4.89 7.83 -6.52
C LEU A 37 6.04 7.70 -5.52
N PHE A 38 6.00 8.49 -4.46
CA PHE A 38 6.93 8.35 -3.36
C PHE A 38 6.25 7.60 -2.20
N CYS A 39 6.89 6.54 -1.73
CA CYS A 39 6.45 5.82 -0.55
C CYS A 39 6.36 6.79 0.63
N SER A 40 5.20 6.86 1.27
CA SER A 40 4.94 7.76 2.40
C SER A 40 5.75 7.39 3.66
N TYR A 41 6.30 6.17 3.70
CA TYR A 41 7.05 5.67 4.85
C TYR A 41 8.57 5.84 4.69
N CYS A 42 9.16 5.27 3.63
CA CYS A 42 10.60 5.35 3.40
C CYS A 42 11.03 6.52 2.50
N GLY A 43 10.10 7.14 1.77
CA GLY A 43 10.41 8.20 0.79
C GLY A 43 10.99 7.68 -0.53
N GLU A 44 11.03 6.36 -0.73
CA GLU A 44 11.53 5.76 -1.97
C GLU A 44 10.55 5.97 -3.13
N ARG A 45 11.09 6.18 -4.33
CA ARG A 45 10.27 6.29 -5.54
C ARG A 45 9.89 4.89 -6.00
N ILE A 46 8.59 4.64 -6.10
CA ILE A 46 7.98 3.40 -6.57
C ILE A 46 7.10 3.66 -7.79
N TRP A 47 6.85 2.62 -8.58
CA TRP A 47 5.82 2.71 -9.61
C TRP A 47 4.42 2.84 -8.99
N GLU A 48 3.55 3.64 -9.60
CA GLU A 48 2.14 3.70 -9.25
C GLU A 48 1.50 2.29 -9.32
N SER A 49 1.89 1.50 -10.31
CA SER A 49 1.48 0.11 -10.49
C SER A 49 1.94 -0.81 -9.35
N ASP A 50 3.05 -0.48 -8.70
CA ASP A 50 3.64 -1.27 -7.60
C ASP A 50 3.19 -0.78 -6.22
N ASN A 51 2.30 0.22 -6.18
CA ASN A 51 1.77 0.76 -4.93
C ASN A 51 1.02 -0.33 -4.15
N ALA A 52 1.64 -0.79 -3.07
CA ALA A 52 1.09 -1.78 -2.16
C ALA A 52 0.03 -1.20 -1.23
N GLY A 53 0.03 0.12 -1.03
CA GLY A 53 -0.82 0.83 -0.09
C GLY A 53 -2.16 1.24 -0.69
N THR A 54 -2.42 2.55 -0.66
CA THR A 54 -3.63 3.17 -1.21
C THR A 54 -3.26 4.38 -2.05
N THR A 55 -4.23 4.93 -2.79
CA THR A 55 -4.02 6.16 -3.56
C THR A 55 -3.62 7.35 -2.67
N ASP A 56 -4.14 7.40 -1.44
CA ASP A 56 -3.82 8.45 -0.47
C ASP A 56 -2.51 8.19 0.28
N THR A 57 -2.19 6.92 0.54
CA THR A 57 -0.97 6.51 1.24
C THR A 57 -0.21 5.52 0.36
N PRO A 58 0.58 6.02 -0.61
CA PRO A 58 1.42 5.16 -1.43
C PRO A 58 2.50 4.51 -0.57
N LEU A 59 2.66 3.19 -0.72
CA LEU A 59 3.65 2.40 0.01
C LEU A 59 4.36 1.44 -0.94
N CYS A 60 5.67 1.25 -0.74
CA CYS A 60 6.39 0.17 -1.39
C CYS A 60 5.96 -1.18 -0.80
N GLN A 61 6.22 -2.27 -1.54
CA GLN A 61 5.89 -3.62 -1.10
C GLN A 61 6.55 -3.94 0.25
N ASP A 62 7.85 -3.66 0.42
CA ASP A 62 8.55 -3.93 1.69
C ASP A 62 7.93 -3.17 2.87
N CYS A 63 7.66 -1.87 2.73
CA CYS A 63 7.06 -1.08 3.81
C CYS A 63 5.63 -1.54 4.13
N PHE A 64 4.90 -2.03 3.13
CA PHE A 64 3.59 -2.61 3.35
C PHE A 64 3.73 -3.91 4.14
N ASP A 65 4.56 -4.86 3.69
CA ASP A 65 4.74 -6.16 4.33
C ASP A 65 5.30 -6.07 5.75
N ASP A 66 6.19 -5.11 6.03
CA ASP A 66 6.81 -4.93 7.37
C ASP A 66 5.90 -4.24 8.40
N HIS A 67 4.93 -3.43 7.97
CA HIS A 67 4.24 -2.50 8.89
C HIS A 67 2.73 -2.40 8.70
N TYR A 68 2.19 -2.92 7.60
CA TYR A 68 0.79 -2.79 7.24
C TYR A 68 0.18 -4.12 6.86
N VAL A 69 -1.13 -4.18 7.03
CA VAL A 69 -1.96 -5.33 6.67
C VAL A 69 -3.25 -4.82 6.04
N ARG A 70 -3.91 -5.66 5.24
CA ARG A 70 -5.22 -5.34 4.68
C ARG A 70 -6.31 -6.00 5.48
N CYS A 71 -7.29 -5.20 5.89
CA CYS A 71 -8.45 -5.74 6.57
C CYS A 71 -9.14 -6.79 5.70
N CYS A 72 -9.31 -8.02 6.20
CA CYS A 72 -9.94 -9.11 5.44
C CYS A 72 -11.40 -8.84 5.06
N ARG A 73 -12.09 -7.92 5.75
CA ARG A 73 -13.50 -7.60 5.52
C ARG A 73 -13.71 -6.48 4.51
N CYS A 74 -13.00 -5.37 4.67
CA CYS A 74 -13.19 -4.17 3.86
C CYS A 74 -12.02 -3.86 2.91
N GLY A 75 -10.90 -4.57 3.02
CA GLY A 75 -9.69 -4.33 2.24
C GLY A 75 -8.93 -3.05 2.63
N ALA A 76 -9.36 -2.34 3.68
CA ALA A 76 -8.71 -1.13 4.15
C ALA A 76 -7.28 -1.41 4.60
N LEU A 77 -6.38 -0.47 4.32
CA LEU A 77 -5.01 -0.48 4.79
C LEU A 77 -5.00 -0.16 6.29
N VAL A 78 -4.51 -1.08 7.10
CA VAL A 78 -4.39 -0.95 8.56
C VAL A 78 -2.94 -1.18 8.92
N ARG A 79 -2.42 -0.45 9.91
CA ARG A 79 -1.10 -0.78 10.48
C ARG A 79 -1.20 -2.13 11.18
N GLU A 80 -0.20 -2.98 11.01
CA GLU A 80 -0.12 -4.28 11.70
C GLU A 80 -0.29 -4.08 13.22
N THR A 81 0.43 -3.11 13.80
CA THR A 81 0.34 -2.74 15.22
C THR A 81 -1.04 -2.23 15.68
N GLY A 82 -1.91 -1.82 14.75
CA GLY A 82 -3.27 -1.35 15.02
C GLY A 82 -4.35 -2.24 14.40
N ALA A 83 -3.97 -3.41 13.89
CA ALA A 83 -4.89 -4.40 13.39
C ALA A 83 -5.47 -5.20 14.57
N TYR A 84 -6.74 -5.56 14.43
CA TYR A 84 -7.46 -6.35 15.42
C TYR A 84 -7.71 -7.74 14.87
N TYR A 85 -7.54 -8.75 15.72
CA TYR A 85 -7.72 -10.15 15.39
C TYR A 85 -8.80 -10.74 16.30
N GLU A 86 -9.59 -11.69 15.78
CA GLU A 86 -10.57 -12.38 16.61
C GLU A 86 -9.88 -13.37 17.54
N GLU A 87 -10.42 -13.59 18.75
CA GLU A 87 -9.86 -14.58 19.69
C GLU A 87 -9.83 -16.01 19.13
N SER A 88 -10.65 -16.31 18.13
CA SER A 88 -10.68 -17.60 17.42
C SER A 88 -9.60 -17.73 16.34
N ASP A 89 -8.89 -16.65 16.03
CA ASP A 89 -7.83 -16.63 15.04
C ASP A 89 -6.47 -16.92 15.70
N GLU A 90 -6.15 -18.21 15.84
CA GLU A 90 -4.94 -18.66 16.54
C GLU A 90 -3.63 -18.27 15.83
N PHE A 91 -3.71 -17.83 14.58
CA PHE A 91 -2.57 -17.54 13.72
C PHE A 91 -2.52 -16.09 13.22
N ASP A 92 -3.41 -15.22 13.73
CA ASP A 92 -3.51 -13.82 13.30
C ASP A 92 -3.62 -13.67 11.76
N GLU A 93 -4.28 -14.63 11.09
CA GLU A 93 -4.39 -14.67 9.62
C GLU A 93 -5.46 -13.68 9.11
N ARG A 94 -6.31 -13.17 10.01
CA ARG A 94 -7.46 -12.32 9.69
C ARG A 94 -7.36 -10.98 10.41
N PRO A 95 -6.50 -10.07 9.92
CA PRO A 95 -6.49 -8.70 10.41
C PRO A 95 -7.80 -7.97 10.07
N TYR A 96 -8.33 -7.24 11.05
CA TYR A 96 -9.48 -6.37 10.91
C TYR A 96 -9.15 -4.93 11.28
N CYS A 97 -9.77 -3.97 10.59
CA CYS A 97 -9.77 -2.59 11.06
C CYS A 97 -10.69 -2.43 12.29
N LEU A 98 -10.48 -1.37 13.06
CA LEU A 98 -11.25 -1.06 14.27
C LEU A 98 -12.76 -1.13 14.03
N ASP A 99 -13.28 -0.51 12.97
CA ASP A 99 -14.71 -0.51 12.64
C ASP A 99 -15.25 -1.90 12.31
N CYS A 100 -14.51 -2.67 11.52
CA CYS A 100 -14.91 -4.03 11.15
C CYS A 100 -14.89 -4.96 12.35
N PHE A 101 -13.86 -4.84 13.21
CA PHE A 101 -13.74 -5.60 14.44
C PHE A 101 -14.84 -5.25 15.44
N HIS A 102 -15.13 -3.96 15.64
CA HIS A 102 -16.23 -3.51 16.50
C HIS A 102 -17.59 -4.03 16.02
N THR A 103 -17.79 -4.09 14.70
CA THR A 103 -19.01 -4.65 14.12
C THR A 103 -19.12 -6.14 14.41
N LEU A 104 -18.03 -6.90 14.26
CA LEU A 104 -18.00 -8.34 14.61
C LEU A 104 -18.29 -8.57 16.10
N SER A 105 -17.67 -7.77 16.97
CA SER A 105 -17.87 -7.86 18.42
C SER A 105 -19.27 -7.40 18.87
N ARG A 106 -19.95 -6.53 18.12
CA ARG A 106 -21.36 -6.17 18.35
C ARG A 106 -22.34 -7.24 17.89
N ASP A 107 -22.01 -7.97 16.83
CA ASP A 107 -22.78 -9.13 16.35
C ASP A 107 -22.55 -10.38 17.20
N LYS A 108 -21.48 -10.42 18.01
CA LYS A 108 -21.38 -11.43 19.07
C LYS A 108 -22.48 -11.12 20.09
N PRO A 109 -23.47 -12.02 20.26
CA PRO A 109 -24.49 -11.82 21.27
C PRO A 109 -23.78 -11.62 22.60
N ILE A 110 -24.11 -10.52 23.26
CA ILE A 110 -23.75 -10.21 24.64
C ILE A 110 -23.85 -11.53 25.40
N HIS A 111 -22.70 -12.10 25.78
CA HIS A 111 -22.72 -13.23 26.70
C HIS A 111 -23.38 -12.68 27.96
N ASP A 112 -24.64 -13.05 28.16
CA ASP A 112 -25.39 -12.85 29.40
C ASP A 112 -24.52 -13.47 30.49
N TYR A 113 -23.66 -12.64 31.11
CA TYR A 113 -23.03 -12.94 32.36
C TYR A 113 -24.18 -13.01 33.37
N TYR A 114 -24.75 -14.21 33.46
CA TYR A 114 -25.74 -14.59 34.44
C TYR A 114 -25.05 -14.56 35.81
N TYR A 115 -24.89 -13.35 36.35
CA TYR A 115 -24.54 -13.15 37.75
C TYR A 115 -25.76 -13.62 38.56
N LYS A 116 -25.65 -14.80 39.18
CA LYS A 116 -26.66 -15.25 40.16
C LYS A 116 -26.30 -14.66 41.53
N PRO A 117 -27.17 -13.80 42.13
CA PRO A 117 -27.02 -13.33 43.50
C PRO A 117 -27.34 -14.42 44.54
#